data_AF-A0A3D3ZZK5-F1
#
_entry.id   AF-A0A3D3ZZK5-F1
#
_cell.length_a   1.000
_cell.length_b   1.000
_cell.length_c   1.000
_cell.angle_alpha   90.00
_cell.angle_beta   90.00
_cell.angle_gamma   90.00
#
_symmetry.space_group_name_H-M   'P 1'
#
loop_
_entity.id
_entity.type
_entity.pdbx_description
1 polymer ?
#
loop_
_entity_poly.entity_id
_entity_poly.type
_entity_poly.pdbx_seq_one_letter_code
_entity_poly.pdbx_strand_id
1 'polypeptide(L)'
;MGGLASRILSVYRFQWQETFSKKTWIVWLLMIAVPVGIVILVDLTAHGNIETYLWGFFATTLIAGVIPGLNLLLWLTPLLSAELEGNTWTFIGVRPSGKLCMVLGKYLATVSRAIVSGLLGLLIVILV
;
A
#
# COMPACT_ATOMS: atom_id res chain seq x y z
N MET A 1 8.03 30.87 2.29
CA MET A 1 8.72 29.75 1.58
C MET A 1 8.62 28.51 2.46
N GLY A 2 7.76 27.55 2.12
CA GLY A 2 7.64 26.32 2.91
C GLY A 2 8.91 25.47 2.79
N GLY A 3 9.48 25.06 3.93
CA GLY A 3 10.64 24.17 4.01
C GLY A 3 10.40 22.81 3.35
N LEU A 4 11.46 22.03 3.13
CA LEU A 4 11.40 20.72 2.43
C LEU A 4 10.31 19.79 3.00
N ALA A 5 10.19 19.73 4.33
CA ALA A 5 9.18 18.92 5.01
C ALA A 5 7.74 19.30 4.61
N SER A 6 7.44 20.60 4.48
CA SER A 6 6.10 21.07 4.10
C SER A 6 5.71 20.63 2.68
N ARG A 7 6.70 20.59 1.77
CA ARG A 7 6.50 20.16 0.37
C ARG A 7 6.31 18.64 0.26
N ILE A 8 7.06 17.87 1.06
CA ILE A 8 6.88 16.42 1.17
C ILE A 8 5.47 16.13 1.71
N LEU A 9 5.07 16.84 2.79
CA LEU A 9 3.77 16.66 3.41
C LEU A 9 2.61 17.01 2.48
N SER A 10 2.75 18.05 1.63
CA SER A 10 1.71 18.38 0.65
C SER A 10 1.52 17.27 -0.38
N VAL A 11 2.62 16.68 -0.87
CA VAL A 11 2.56 15.55 -1.82
C VAL A 11 1.95 14.32 -1.14
N TYR A 12 2.38 14.02 0.08
CA TYR A 12 1.84 12.92 0.88
C TYR A 12 0.32 13.05 1.07
N ARG A 13 -0.15 14.22 1.50
CA ARG A 13 -1.57 14.47 1.75
C ARG A 13 -2.41 14.33 0.48
N PHE A 14 -1.91 14.87 -0.63
CA PHE A 14 -2.57 14.73 -1.93
C PHE A 14 -2.72 13.26 -2.34
N GLN A 15 -1.64 12.48 -2.24
CA GLN A 15 -1.64 11.05 -2.56
C GLN A 15 -2.55 10.23 -1.63
N TRP A 16 -2.63 10.62 -0.35
CA TRP A 16 -3.55 9.98 0.59
C TRP A 16 -5.01 10.23 0.21
N GLN A 17 -5.35 11.47 -0.18
CA GLN A 17 -6.69 11.82 -0.66
C GLN A 17 -7.05 11.11 -1.96
N GLU A 18 -6.07 10.90 -2.85
CA GLU A 18 -6.26 10.15 -4.10
C GLU A 18 -6.64 8.68 -3.85
N THR A 19 -6.19 8.09 -2.73
CA THR A 19 -6.62 6.74 -2.30
C THR A 19 -8.13 6.63 -2.16
N PHE A 20 -8.77 7.69 -1.66
CA PHE A 20 -10.22 7.74 -1.42
C PHE A 20 -11.01 8.17 -2.68
N SER A 21 -10.35 8.32 -3.82
CA SER A 21 -11.04 8.48 -5.10
C SER A 21 -11.78 7.19 -5.47
N LYS A 22 -12.97 7.32 -6.08
CA LYS A 22 -13.91 6.22 -6.32
C LYS A 22 -13.29 4.99 -6.98
N LYS A 23 -12.33 5.18 -7.89
CA LYS A 23 -11.67 4.08 -8.62
C LYS A 23 -10.60 3.39 -7.77
N THR A 24 -9.77 4.16 -7.08
CA THR A 24 -8.63 3.66 -6.30
C THR A 24 -9.10 2.92 -5.04
N TRP A 25 -10.18 3.38 -4.42
CA TRP A 25 -10.72 2.78 -3.21
C TRP A 25 -11.24 1.35 -3.42
N ILE A 26 -11.90 1.08 -4.56
CA ILE A 26 -12.39 -0.27 -4.90
C ILE A 26 -11.22 -1.25 -5.06
N VAL A 27 -10.18 -0.84 -5.81
CA VAL A 27 -8.98 -1.66 -5.99
C VAL A 27 -8.30 -1.94 -4.66
N TRP A 28 -8.19 -0.91 -3.81
CA TRP A 28 -7.59 -1.03 -2.48
C TRP A 28 -8.37 -2.00 -1.57
N LEU A 29 -9.71 -1.94 -1.57
CA LEU A 29 -10.53 -2.89 -0.84
C LEU A 29 -10.41 -4.31 -1.39
N LEU A 30 -10.43 -4.48 -2.71
CA LEU A 30 -10.29 -5.79 -3.36
C LEU A 30 -8.98 -6.46 -2.96
N MET A 31 -7.89 -5.69 -2.90
CA MET A 31 -6.58 -6.19 -2.49
C MET A 31 -6.51 -6.67 -1.05
N ILE A 32 -7.32 -6.09 -0.16
CA ILE A 32 -7.44 -6.56 1.22
C ILE A 32 -8.37 -7.78 1.27
N ALA A 33 -9.49 -7.72 0.54
CA ALA A 33 -10.54 -8.74 0.55
C ALA A 33 -10.05 -10.09 0.03
N VAL A 34 -9.20 -10.14 -1.00
CA VAL A 34 -8.74 -11.41 -1.57
C VAL A 34 -7.88 -12.21 -0.58
N PRO A 35 -6.76 -11.68 -0.03
CA PRO A 35 -5.93 -12.45 0.90
C PRO A 35 -6.67 -12.78 2.20
N VAL A 36 -7.47 -11.85 2.73
CA VAL A 36 -8.30 -12.08 3.92
C VAL A 36 -9.34 -13.16 3.66
N GLY A 37 -10.03 -13.10 2.52
CA GLY A 37 -11.02 -14.11 2.12
C GLY A 37 -10.41 -15.51 1.99
N ILE A 38 -9.19 -15.62 1.50
CA ILE A 38 -8.47 -16.91 1.43
C ILE A 38 -8.23 -17.46 2.85
N VAL A 39 -7.76 -16.63 3.79
CA VAL A 39 -7.53 -17.08 5.18
C VAL A 39 -8.82 -17.56 5.82
N ILE A 40 -9.92 -16.82 5.64
CA ILE A 40 -11.25 -17.20 6.16
C ILE A 40 -11.73 -18.50 5.52
N LEU A 41 -11.60 -18.65 4.20
CA LEU A 41 -12.02 -19.88 3.51
C LEU A 41 -11.23 -21.10 3.97
N VAL A 42 -9.92 -20.94 4.21
CA VAL A 42 -9.06 -22.00 4.75
C VAL A 42 -9.58 -22.42 6.13
N ASP A 43 -9.86 -21.47 7.01
CA ASP A 43 -10.38 -21.75 8.34
C ASP A 43 -11.75 -22.46 8.31
N LEU A 44 -12.67 -21.97 7.46
CA LEU A 44 -13.98 -22.57 7.26
C LEU A 44 -13.89 -24.01 6.72
N THR A 45 -13.02 -24.27 5.74
CA THR A 45 -12.86 -25.64 5.19
C THR A 45 -12.25 -26.62 6.19
N ALA A 46 -11.37 -26.14 7.06
CA ALA A 46 -10.74 -26.97 8.06
C ALA A 46 -11.57 -27.16 9.34
N HIS A 47 -12.74 -26.51 9.45
CA HIS A 47 -13.62 -26.56 10.62
C HIS A 47 -12.87 -26.25 11.94
N GLY A 48 -11.91 -25.32 11.91
CA GLY A 48 -11.09 -24.97 13.08
C GLY A 48 -10.06 -26.03 13.51
N ASN A 49 -9.89 -27.11 12.75
CA ASN A 49 -8.92 -28.18 13.05
C ASN A 49 -7.56 -27.94 12.36
N ILE A 50 -7.17 -26.67 12.20
CA ILE A 50 -5.87 -26.29 11.66
C ILE A 50 -4.88 -26.20 12.81
N GLU A 51 -3.73 -26.83 12.66
CA GLU A 51 -2.63 -26.66 13.60
C GLU A 51 -2.21 -25.18 13.65
N THR A 52 -2.11 -24.62 14.85
CA THR A 52 -1.93 -23.17 15.06
C THR A 52 -0.74 -22.59 14.28
N TYR A 53 0.32 -23.38 14.07
CA TYR A 53 1.49 -22.94 13.31
C TYR A 53 1.19 -22.78 11.81
N LEU A 54 0.36 -23.65 11.22
CA LEU A 54 -0.05 -23.54 9.82
C LEU A 54 -0.97 -22.33 9.63
N TRP A 55 -1.92 -22.13 10.54
CA TRP A 55 -2.78 -20.95 10.52
C TRP A 55 -1.96 -19.66 10.60
N GLY A 56 -1.01 -19.59 11.54
CA GLY A 56 -0.10 -18.47 11.69
C GLY A 56 0.75 -18.23 10.44
N PHE A 57 1.22 -19.29 9.78
CA PHE A 57 1.96 -19.20 8.53
C PHE A 57 1.11 -18.62 7.38
N PHE A 58 -0.14 -19.08 7.21
CA PHE A 58 -1.04 -18.54 6.19
C PHE A 58 -1.39 -17.08 6.46
N ALA A 59 -1.77 -16.73 7.69
CA ALA A 59 -2.13 -15.38 8.07
C ALA A 59 -0.95 -14.41 7.88
N THR A 60 0.24 -14.78 8.35
CA THR A 60 1.42 -13.93 8.19
C THR A 60 1.85 -13.79 6.73
N THR A 61 1.87 -14.88 5.96
CA THR A 61 2.29 -14.84 4.55
C THR A 61 1.32 -14.02 3.70
N LEU A 62 0.01 -14.25 3.82
CA LEU A 62 -0.99 -13.57 3.02
C LEU A 62 -1.22 -12.12 3.46
N ILE A 63 -1.25 -11.86 4.77
CA ILE A 63 -1.60 -10.52 5.27
C ILE A 63 -0.37 -9.64 5.38
N ALA A 64 0.73 -10.12 5.96
CA ALA A 64 1.95 -9.31 6.12
C ALA A 64 2.90 -9.38 4.92
N GLY A 65 2.82 -10.45 4.10
CA GLY A 65 3.60 -10.57 2.87
C GLY A 65 2.86 -10.02 1.65
N VAL A 66 1.71 -10.62 1.31
CA VAL A 66 1.04 -10.36 0.04
C VAL A 66 0.37 -8.98 -0.02
N ILE A 67 -0.36 -8.55 1.01
CA ILE A 67 -1.04 -7.23 0.98
C ILE A 67 -0.05 -6.06 0.80
N PRO A 68 1.05 -5.95 1.59
CA PRO A 68 2.04 -4.91 1.36
C PRO A 68 2.76 -5.06 0.02
N GLY A 69 3.11 -6.29 -0.37
CA GLY A 69 3.76 -6.57 -1.65
C GLY A 69 2.93 -6.08 -2.84
N LEU A 70 1.62 -6.37 -2.84
CA LEU A 70 0.71 -5.90 -3.88
C LEU A 70 0.56 -4.36 -3.85
N ASN A 71 0.54 -3.73 -2.67
CA ASN A 71 0.48 -2.25 -2.59
C ASN A 71 1.70 -1.60 -3.25
N LEU A 72 2.89 -2.14 -2.98
CA LEU A 72 4.12 -1.66 -3.59
C LEU A 72 4.09 -1.87 -5.11
N LEU A 73 3.67 -3.06 -5.57
CA LEU A 73 3.59 -3.37 -6.99
C LEU A 73 2.61 -2.46 -7.75
N LEU A 74 1.45 -2.19 -7.16
CA LEU A 74 0.38 -1.45 -7.84
C LEU A 74 0.56 0.06 -7.79
N TRP A 75 1.12 0.62 -6.72
CA TRP A 75 1.23 2.07 -6.57
C TRP A 75 2.66 2.61 -6.56
N LEU A 76 3.65 1.83 -6.13
CA LEU A 76 5.04 2.29 -6.12
C LEU A 76 5.72 2.03 -7.48
N THR A 77 5.56 0.84 -8.06
CA THR A 77 6.20 0.47 -9.33
C THR A 77 5.86 1.37 -10.52
N PRO A 78 4.58 1.62 -10.87
CA PRO A 78 4.27 2.49 -12.01
C PRO A 78 4.70 3.93 -11.75
N LEU A 79 4.77 4.32 -10.49
CA LEU A 79 5.17 5.65 -10.07
C LEU A 79 6.69 5.84 -10.17
N LEU A 80 7.49 4.81 -9.86
CA LEU A 80 8.92 4.81 -10.14
C LEU A 80 9.20 4.74 -11.64
N SER A 81 8.50 3.90 -12.40
CA SER A 81 8.65 3.82 -13.86
C SER A 81 8.27 5.15 -14.54
N ALA A 82 7.15 5.76 -14.18
CA ALA A 82 6.74 7.05 -14.74
C ALA A 82 7.73 8.18 -14.45
N GLU A 83 8.41 8.14 -13.30
CA GLU A 83 9.47 9.10 -13.03
C GLU A 83 10.74 8.70 -13.81
N LEU A 84 11.26 7.48 -13.67
CA LEU A 84 12.53 7.05 -14.27
C LEU A 84 12.53 7.07 -15.81
N GLU A 85 11.42 6.71 -16.44
CA GLU A 85 11.30 6.55 -17.90
C GLU A 85 10.54 7.72 -18.57
N GLY A 86 9.68 8.42 -17.83
CA GLY A 86 8.77 9.44 -18.37
C GLY A 86 9.40 10.78 -18.73
N ASN A 87 10.72 10.93 -18.62
CA ASN A 87 11.49 12.12 -19.01
C ASN A 87 11.04 13.46 -18.35
N THR A 88 10.13 13.42 -17.36
CA THR A 88 9.76 14.53 -16.46
C THR A 88 10.93 15.01 -15.61
N TRP A 89 12.04 14.26 -15.59
CA TRP A 89 13.27 14.57 -14.86
C TRP A 89 13.91 15.88 -15.29
N THR A 90 13.86 16.21 -16.58
CA THR A 90 14.38 17.49 -17.08
C THR A 90 13.52 18.66 -16.61
N PHE A 91 12.19 18.51 -16.60
CA PHE A 91 11.26 19.56 -16.15
C PHE A 91 11.29 19.77 -14.62
N ILE A 92 11.52 18.72 -13.83
CA ILE A 92 11.65 18.80 -12.37
C ILE A 92 13.06 19.24 -11.94
N GLY A 93 14.09 18.93 -12.73
CA GLY A 93 15.49 19.31 -12.48
C GLY A 93 15.75 20.82 -12.40
N VAL A 94 14.84 21.63 -12.95
CA VAL A 94 14.93 23.11 -12.94
C VAL A 94 14.57 23.71 -11.56
N ARG A 95 13.92 22.95 -10.67
CA ARG A 95 13.55 23.43 -9.31
C ARG A 95 14.36 22.68 -8.24
N PRO A 96 15.25 23.37 -7.48
CA PRO A 96 16.00 22.73 -6.41
C PRO A 96 15.03 22.06 -5.41
N SER A 97 15.33 20.79 -5.12
CA SER A 97 14.59 19.91 -4.18
C SER A 97 13.19 19.45 -4.58
N GLY A 98 12.65 19.86 -5.74
CA GLY A 98 11.33 19.39 -6.20
C GLY A 98 11.26 17.87 -6.38
N LYS A 99 12.31 17.30 -6.97
CA LYS A 99 12.46 15.85 -7.22
C LYS A 99 12.39 15.03 -5.92
N LEU A 100 13.20 15.43 -4.94
CA LEU A 100 13.34 14.71 -3.67
C LEU A 100 12.01 14.77 -2.89
N CYS A 101 11.35 15.93 -2.87
CA CYS A 101 10.04 16.07 -2.23
C CYS A 101 8.95 15.20 -2.86
N MET A 102 8.95 15.08 -4.19
CA MET A 102 7.93 14.31 -4.92
C MET A 102 8.10 12.81 -4.72
N VAL A 103 9.33 12.30 -4.86
CA VAL A 103 9.63 10.87 -4.67
C VAL A 103 9.39 10.45 -3.23
N LEU A 104 9.89 11.20 -2.24
CA LEU A 104 9.68 10.87 -0.83
C LEU A 104 8.21 10.97 -0.42
N GLY A 105 7.48 11.99 -0.85
CA GLY A 105 6.06 12.14 -0.51
C GLY A 105 5.21 10.99 -1.04
N LYS A 106 5.46 10.56 -2.29
CA LYS A 106 4.79 9.42 -2.91
C LYS A 106 5.17 8.09 -2.25
N TYR A 107 6.45 7.89 -1.94
CA TYR A 107 6.93 6.71 -1.22
C TYR A 107 6.27 6.57 0.16
N LEU A 108 6.28 7.63 0.96
CA LEU A 108 5.65 7.64 2.29
C LEU A 108 4.13 7.37 2.21
N ALA A 109 3.45 7.91 1.19
CA ALA A 109 2.03 7.65 0.98
C ALA A 109 1.76 6.17 0.64
N THR A 110 2.58 5.54 -0.21
CA THR A 110 2.40 4.12 -0.53
C THR A 110 2.73 3.21 0.64
N VAL A 111 3.80 3.50 1.40
CA VAL A 111 4.18 2.72 2.58
C VAL A 111 3.12 2.81 3.69
N SER A 112 2.64 4.02 4.00
CA SER A 112 1.55 4.20 4.97
C SER A 112 0.28 3.47 4.53
N ARG A 113 -0.04 3.49 3.23
CA ARG A 113 -1.19 2.75 2.68
C ARG A 113 -1.04 1.25 2.87
N ALA A 114 0.15 0.71 2.60
CA ALA A 114 0.47 -0.70 2.81
C ALA A 114 0.31 -1.12 4.27
N ILE A 115 0.83 -0.32 5.21
CA ILE A 115 0.70 -0.55 6.65
C ILE A 115 -0.77 -0.56 7.07
N VAL A 116 -1.54 0.46 6.67
CA VAL A 116 -2.97 0.54 7.01
C VAL A 116 -3.75 -0.64 6.45
N SER A 117 -3.51 -1.04 5.20
CA SER A 117 -4.18 -2.21 4.61
C SER A 117 -3.82 -3.52 5.30
N GLY A 118 -2.56 -3.70 5.71
CA GLY A 118 -2.13 -4.89 6.43
C GLY A 118 -2.76 -4.97 7.82
N LEU A 119 -2.80 -3.85 8.55
CA LEU A 119 -3.46 -3.77 9.86
C LEU A 119 -4.97 -4.01 9.75
N LEU A 120 -5.64 -3.45 8.74
CA LEU A 120 -7.06 -3.71 8.50
C LEU A 120 -7.31 -5.19 8.16
N GLY A 121 -6.47 -5.80 7.32
CA GLY A 121 -6.57 -7.22 6.99
C GLY A 121 -6.41 -8.11 8.23
N LEU A 122 -5.41 -7.83 9.08
CA LEU A 122 -5.24 -8.53 10.36
C LEU A 122 -6.44 -8.37 11.28
N LEU A 123 -6.96 -7.15 11.40
CA LEU A 123 -8.11 -6.87 12.26
C LEU A 123 -9.34 -7.65 11.81
N ILE A 124 -9.60 -7.73 10.50
CA ILE A 124 -10.73 -8.52 9.97
C ILE A 124 -10.54 -10.00 10.30
N VAL A 125 -9.34 -10.56 10.08
CA VAL A 125 -9.07 -11.98 10.35
C VAL A 125 -9.16 -12.34 11.83
N ILE A 126 -8.79 -11.43 12.73
CA ILE A 126 -8.91 -11.66 14.19
C ILE A 126 -10.37 -11.60 14.65
N LEU A 127 -11.22 -10.83 13.96
CA LEU A 127 -12.61 -10.60 14.35
C LEU A 127 -13.57 -11.69 13.83
N VAL A 128 -13.17 -12.41 12.77
CA VAL A 128 -13.89 -13.56 12.21
C VAL A 128 -13.52 -14.81 12.99
#